data_AF-A0A6M4A1G3-F1
#
_entry.id   AF-A0A6M4A1G3-F1
#
_cell.length_a   1.000
_cell.length_b   1.000
_cell.length_c   1.000
_cell.angle_alpha   90.00
_cell.angle_beta   90.00
_cell.angle_gamma   90.00
#
_symmetry.space_group_name_H-M   'P 1'
#
loop_
_entity.id
_entity.type
_entity.pdbx_description
1 polymer ?
#
loop_
_entity_poly.entity_id
_entity_poly.type
_entity_poly.pdbx_seq_one_letter_code
_entity_poly.pdbx_strand_id
1 'polypeptide(L)'
;MNLALALLRDNDGVIAINLPISGSLSDPEFSIGGIIFKVIANLITKAVTSPFALLGAAFGGGDELAYIEFAPGSANLSAASIAKLDNLVKALNNRSKLKLDITGRIDPQTDTDGLKLAALDTKIRVLKAREEQKKDISAEQTEGALVITPADRKNYTEAVYRAEKFSKPRNMIGMAKTLPQEEAMALVLNNVQVSPEMLRSLAQKRADVVFDYLEQKGGVAKDRLFLIAPRLNSENITDKATPSRVDLSLK
;
A
#
# COMPACT_ATOMS: atom_id res chain seq x y z
N MET A 1 12.47 13.00 24.35
CA MET A 1 11.14 13.61 24.12
C MET A 1 10.11 12.51 24.32
N ASN A 2 9.10 12.70 25.18
CA ASN A 2 8.15 11.63 25.52
C ASN A 2 7.12 11.47 24.40
N LEU A 3 7.31 10.50 23.49
CA LEU A 3 6.35 10.14 22.43
C LEU A 3 4.93 9.96 22.98
N ALA A 4 4.79 9.33 24.15
CA ALA A 4 3.50 9.19 24.83
C ALA A 4 2.77 10.53 25.03
N LEU A 5 3.47 11.59 25.45
CA LEU A 5 2.84 12.92 25.62
C LEU A 5 2.50 13.57 24.27
N ALA A 6 3.32 13.35 23.24
CA ALA A 6 3.08 13.88 21.90
C ALA A 6 1.91 13.18 21.19
N LEU A 7 1.62 11.93 21.52
CA LEU A 7 0.44 11.21 21.03
C LEU A 7 -0.84 11.72 21.70
N LEU A 8 -0.79 11.98 23.01
CA LEU A 8 -1.98 12.37 23.78
C LEU A 8 -2.41 13.82 23.54
N ARG A 9 -1.46 14.76 23.44
CA ARG A 9 -1.74 16.20 23.37
C ARG A 9 -1.90 16.68 21.93
N ASP A 10 -2.94 17.46 21.67
CA ASP A 10 -3.07 18.23 20.44
C ASP A 10 -2.11 19.43 20.38
N ASN A 11 -2.21 20.21 19.29
CA ASN A 11 -1.40 21.40 19.07
C ASN A 11 -1.57 22.47 20.15
N ASP A 12 -2.74 22.54 20.78
CA ASP A 12 -3.06 23.50 21.85
C ASP A 12 -2.66 22.96 23.24
N GLY A 13 -2.15 21.73 23.30
CA GLY A 13 -1.75 21.05 24.53
C GLY A 13 -2.89 20.33 25.26
N VAL A 14 -4.07 20.26 24.66
CA VAL A 14 -5.26 19.61 25.22
C VAL A 14 -5.20 18.10 24.97
N ILE A 15 -5.62 17.32 25.97
CA ILE A 15 -5.72 15.85 25.90
C ILE A 15 -7.20 15.51 25.76
N ALA A 16 -7.67 15.31 24.54
CA ALA A 16 -9.05 14.90 24.25
C ALA A 16 -9.15 13.37 24.18
N ILE A 17 -9.93 12.76 25.08
CA ILE A 17 -10.17 11.31 25.10
C ILE A 17 -11.69 11.07 25.04
N ASN A 18 -12.17 10.51 23.93
CA ASN A 18 -13.57 10.09 23.81
C ASN A 18 -13.74 8.70 24.43
N LEU A 19 -14.42 8.65 25.58
CA LEU A 19 -14.70 7.39 26.27
C LEU A 19 -16.18 7.03 26.12
N PRO A 20 -16.50 5.84 25.60
CA PRO A 20 -17.85 5.31 25.72
C PRO A 20 -18.10 4.97 27.19
N ILE A 21 -18.74 5.89 27.91
CA ILE A 21 -19.25 5.63 29.25
C ILE A 21 -20.63 4.97 29.12
N SER A 22 -20.69 3.67 29.32
CA SER A 22 -21.95 2.93 29.48
C SER A 22 -22.07 2.54 30.94
N GLY A 23 -23.07 3.09 31.64
CA GLY A 23 -23.34 2.77 33.04
C GLY A 23 -24.40 3.70 33.63
N SER A 24 -25.19 3.18 34.55
CA SER A 24 -26.21 3.96 35.25
C SER A 24 -25.59 4.67 36.45
N LEU A 25 -25.86 5.97 36.63
CA LEU A 25 -25.45 6.73 37.83
C LEU A 25 -26.01 6.16 39.14
N SER A 26 -26.95 5.21 39.06
CA SER A 26 -27.62 4.59 40.20
C SER A 26 -27.01 3.25 40.64
N ASP A 27 -25.90 2.80 40.05
CA ASP A 27 -25.25 1.54 40.43
C ASP A 27 -24.24 1.76 41.57
N PRO A 28 -24.40 1.17 42.77
CA PRO A 28 -23.52 1.39 43.91
C PRO A 28 -22.08 0.86 43.75
N GLU A 29 -21.80 0.03 42.74
CA GLU A 29 -20.43 -0.35 42.33
C GLU A 29 -19.81 0.58 41.27
N PHE A 30 -20.51 1.64 40.84
CA PHE A 30 -20.06 2.54 39.78
C PHE A 30 -18.94 3.49 40.26
N SER A 31 -17.68 3.04 40.13
CA SER A 31 -16.49 3.88 40.40
C SER A 31 -16.01 4.61 39.14
N ILE A 32 -16.43 5.86 38.98
CA ILE A 32 -15.97 6.75 37.90
C ILE A 32 -14.44 6.87 37.93
N GLY A 33 -13.83 7.01 39.11
CA GLY A 33 -12.37 7.13 39.26
C GLY A 33 -11.60 5.88 38.83
N GLY A 34 -12.10 4.68 39.18
CA GLY A 34 -11.45 3.41 38.83
C GLY A 34 -11.49 3.13 37.31
N ILE A 35 -12.60 3.47 36.65
CA ILE A 35 -12.73 3.32 35.19
C ILE A 35 -11.79 4.28 34.46
N ILE A 36 -11.73 5.55 34.88
CA ILE A 36 -10.82 6.55 34.30
C ILE A 36 -9.36 6.09 34.46
N PHE A 37 -8.96 5.63 35.64
CA PHE A 37 -7.59 5.16 35.88
C PHE A 37 -7.25 3.93 35.02
N LYS A 38 -8.15 2.95 34.92
CA LYS A 38 -7.96 1.74 34.11
C LYS A 38 -7.84 2.07 32.62
N VAL A 39 -8.61 3.03 32.13
CA VAL A 39 -8.50 3.56 30.76
C VAL A 39 -7.14 4.22 30.55
N ILE A 40 -6.74 5.15 31.43
CA ILE A 40 -5.44 5.84 31.29
C ILE A 40 -4.28 4.84 31.34
N ALA A 41 -4.32 3.87 32.26
CA ALA A 41 -3.30 2.82 32.37
C ALA A 41 -3.23 1.96 31.10
N ASN A 42 -4.38 1.58 30.52
CA ASN A 42 -4.44 0.86 29.25
C ASN A 42 -3.91 1.70 28.08
N LEU A 43 -4.22 3.01 28.04
CA LEU A 43 -3.73 3.91 26.99
C LEU A 43 -2.22 4.12 27.07
N ILE A 44 -1.65 4.27 28.28
CA ILE A 44 -0.19 4.37 28.47
C ILE A 44 0.49 3.07 28.04
N THR A 45 -0.08 1.92 28.42
CA THR A 45 0.45 0.61 28.02
C THR A 45 0.42 0.43 26.51
N LYS A 46 -0.69 0.83 25.85
CA LYS A 46 -0.81 0.83 24.38
C LYS A 46 0.04 1.88 23.69
N ALA A 47 0.37 3.00 24.31
CA ALA A 47 1.24 4.02 23.70
C ALA A 47 2.64 3.47 23.36
N VAL A 48 3.09 2.48 24.13
CA VAL A 48 4.39 1.83 23.97
C VAL A 48 4.32 0.69 22.96
N THR A 49 3.22 -0.07 22.95
CA THR A 49 3.09 -1.27 22.09
C THR A 49 2.38 -1.02 20.77
N SER A 50 1.53 0.01 20.70
CA SER A 50 0.81 0.41 19.50
C SER A 50 0.48 1.92 19.49
N PRO A 51 1.44 2.77 19.11
CA PRO A 51 1.28 4.23 19.16
C PRO A 51 0.16 4.74 18.23
N PHE A 52 -0.17 4.01 17.17
CA PHE A 52 -1.26 4.35 16.24
C PHE A 52 -2.67 4.07 16.81
N ALA A 53 -2.80 3.16 17.78
CA ALA A 53 -4.08 2.88 18.47
C ALA A 53 -4.71 4.16 19.03
N LEU A 54 -3.88 5.05 19.57
CA LEU A 54 -4.30 6.31 20.18
C LEU A 54 -4.79 7.31 19.15
N LEU A 55 -4.13 7.40 17.99
CA LEU A 55 -4.56 8.25 16.89
C LEU A 55 -5.89 7.73 16.32
N GLY A 56 -6.01 6.41 16.17
CA GLY A 56 -7.21 5.77 15.67
C GLY A 56 -8.45 5.95 16.53
N ALA A 57 -8.32 6.11 17.84
CA ALA A 57 -9.45 6.39 18.73
C ALA A 57 -10.09 7.77 18.46
N ALA A 58 -9.31 8.74 17.96
CA ALA A 58 -9.77 10.09 17.66
C ALA A 58 -10.13 10.29 16.17
N PHE A 59 -9.41 9.63 15.27
CA PHE A 59 -9.49 9.89 13.82
C PHE A 59 -9.93 8.67 12.99
N GLY A 60 -10.13 7.50 13.62
CA GLY A 60 -10.44 6.23 12.95
C GLY A 60 -9.18 5.49 12.45
N GLY A 61 -9.28 4.16 12.27
CA GLY A 61 -8.23 3.32 11.67
C GLY A 61 -7.34 2.56 12.67
N GLY A 62 -7.22 2.98 13.93
CA GLY A 62 -6.51 2.23 14.97
C GLY A 62 -5.08 1.84 14.60
N ASP A 63 -4.73 0.60 14.92
CA ASP A 63 -3.44 -0.02 14.58
C ASP A 63 -3.23 -0.16 13.07
N GLU A 64 -4.30 -0.13 12.27
CA GLU A 64 -4.20 -0.22 10.81
C GLU A 64 -3.61 1.04 10.17
N LEU A 65 -3.49 2.14 10.92
CA LEU A 65 -2.75 3.33 10.47
C LEU A 65 -1.23 3.12 10.48
N ALA A 66 -0.73 2.04 11.09
CA ALA A 66 0.70 1.73 11.14
C ALA A 66 1.26 1.22 9.81
N TYR A 67 0.41 1.02 8.79
CA TYR A 67 0.85 0.58 7.48
C TYR A 67 -0.12 0.99 6.36
N ILE A 68 0.41 1.04 5.13
CA ILE A 68 -0.38 1.25 3.92
C ILE A 68 -0.15 0.08 2.96
N GLU A 69 -1.22 -0.65 2.66
CA GLU A 69 -1.17 -1.83 1.78
C GLU A 69 -1.18 -1.44 0.31
N PHE A 70 -0.48 -2.25 -0.49
CA PHE A 70 -0.39 -2.15 -1.94
C PHE A 70 -0.70 -3.50 -2.58
N ALA A 71 -1.23 -3.46 -3.80
CA ALA A 71 -1.31 -4.67 -4.61
C ALA A 71 0.11 -5.18 -4.95
N PRO A 72 0.31 -6.50 -5.08
CA PRO A 72 1.60 -7.05 -5.47
C PRO A 72 2.11 -6.46 -6.79
N GLY A 73 3.39 -6.11 -6.85
CA GLY A 73 4.04 -5.49 -8.01
C GLY A 73 3.64 -4.04 -8.29
N SER A 74 2.80 -3.43 -7.44
CA SER A 74 2.24 -2.10 -7.66
C SER A 74 2.65 -1.10 -6.56
N ALA A 75 2.78 0.16 -6.96
CA ALA A 75 2.91 1.32 -6.06
C ALA A 75 1.69 2.26 -6.16
N ASN A 76 0.59 1.80 -6.74
CA ASN A 76 -0.64 2.58 -6.82
C ASN A 76 -1.42 2.50 -5.52
N LEU A 77 -1.85 3.65 -4.99
CA LEU A 77 -2.72 3.71 -3.83
C LEU A 77 -4.14 3.27 -4.19
N SER A 78 -4.67 2.31 -3.44
CA SER A 78 -6.09 1.94 -3.54
C SER A 78 -6.98 2.99 -2.86
N ALA A 79 -8.28 2.96 -3.13
CA ALA A 79 -9.24 3.81 -2.41
C ALA A 79 -9.19 3.58 -0.89
N ALA A 80 -8.99 2.34 -0.44
CA ALA A 80 -8.84 2.02 0.98
C ALA A 80 -7.53 2.59 1.56
N SER A 81 -6.42 2.51 0.80
CA SER A 81 -5.13 3.09 1.17
C SER A 81 -5.22 4.62 1.30
N ILE A 82 -5.94 5.27 0.37
CA ILE A 82 -6.23 6.71 0.40
C ILE A 82 -7.03 7.08 1.65
N ALA A 83 -8.09 6.34 1.98
CA ALA A 83 -8.89 6.60 3.19
C ALA A 83 -8.07 6.45 4.48
N LYS A 84 -7.17 5.45 4.56
CA LYS A 84 -6.23 5.30 5.68
C LYS A 84 -5.27 6.50 5.77
N LEU A 85 -4.72 6.94 4.64
CA LEU A 85 -3.84 8.11 4.58
C LEU A 85 -4.56 9.40 5.00
N ASP A 86 -5.81 9.60 4.59
CA ASP A 86 -6.60 10.78 4.99
C ASP A 86 -6.81 10.85 6.51
N ASN A 87 -7.04 9.72 7.17
CA ASN A 87 -7.13 9.67 8.64
C ASN A 87 -5.78 9.95 9.30
N LEU A 88 -4.69 9.42 8.75
CA LEU A 88 -3.34 9.70 9.22
C LEU A 88 -2.97 11.18 9.07
N VAL A 89 -3.33 11.82 7.95
CA VAL A 89 -3.13 13.25 7.72
C VAL A 89 -3.83 14.08 8.80
N LYS A 90 -5.10 13.80 9.09
CA LYS A 90 -5.84 14.49 10.17
C LYS A 90 -5.12 14.37 11.51
N ALA A 91 -4.66 13.16 11.84
CA ALA A 91 -3.93 12.90 13.07
C ALA A 91 -2.61 13.67 13.14
N LEU A 92 -1.79 13.64 12.08
CA LEU A 92 -0.49 14.32 12.02
C LEU A 92 -0.63 15.83 12.03
N ASN A 93 -1.66 16.39 11.40
CA ASN A 93 -1.91 17.83 11.41
C ASN A 93 -2.41 18.32 12.77
N ASN A 94 -3.20 17.51 13.49
CA ASN A 94 -3.64 17.82 14.85
C ASN A 94 -2.54 17.58 15.90
N ARG A 95 -1.46 16.87 15.54
CA ARG A 95 -0.35 16.48 16.41
C ARG A 95 1.01 16.90 15.82
N SER A 96 1.26 18.20 15.69
CA SER A 96 2.43 18.79 15.01
C SER A 96 3.80 18.33 15.54
N LYS A 97 3.88 17.83 16.78
CA LYS A 97 5.12 17.35 17.39
C LYS A 97 5.52 15.94 16.95
N LEU A 98 4.60 15.19 16.34
CA LEU A 98 4.87 13.83 15.88
C LEU A 98 5.69 13.85 14.59
N LYS A 99 6.67 12.96 14.51
CA LYS A 99 7.42 12.64 13.30
C LYS A 99 7.03 11.25 12.80
N LEU A 100 7.17 11.02 11.51
CA LEU A 100 6.79 9.78 10.86
C LEU A 100 7.95 9.22 10.03
N ASP A 101 8.40 8.03 10.39
CA ASP A 101 9.24 7.19 9.55
C ASP A 101 8.36 6.43 8.55
N ILE A 102 8.80 6.36 7.30
CA ILE A 102 8.11 5.75 6.16
C ILE A 102 9.05 4.71 5.54
N THR A 103 8.71 3.43 5.67
CA THR A 103 9.55 2.32 5.21
C THR A 103 8.80 1.49 4.18
N GLY A 104 9.23 1.55 2.92
CA GLY A 104 8.68 0.68 1.88
C GLY A 104 9.08 -0.78 2.08
N ARG A 105 8.15 -1.70 1.86
CA ARG A 105 8.38 -3.14 1.95
C ARG A 105 7.83 -3.88 0.73
N ILE A 106 8.49 -5.00 0.42
CA ILE A 106 8.00 -5.99 -0.52
C ILE A 106 7.84 -7.35 0.14
N ASP A 107 6.92 -8.14 -0.40
CA ASP A 107 6.90 -9.58 -0.29
C ASP A 107 7.68 -10.16 -1.49
N PRO A 108 8.87 -10.77 -1.30
CA PRO A 108 9.70 -11.24 -2.41
C PRO A 108 8.96 -12.13 -3.40
N GLN A 109 8.06 -12.99 -2.93
CA GLN A 109 7.36 -13.93 -3.80
C GLN A 109 6.24 -13.23 -4.57
N THR A 110 5.26 -12.67 -3.86
CA THR A 110 4.07 -12.10 -4.52
C THR A 110 4.41 -10.84 -5.31
N ASP A 111 5.37 -10.01 -4.86
CA ASP A 111 5.81 -8.84 -5.63
C ASP A 111 6.63 -9.21 -6.86
N THR A 112 7.36 -10.33 -6.85
CA THR A 112 7.99 -10.85 -8.08
C THR A 112 6.93 -11.22 -9.10
N ASP A 113 5.90 -11.96 -8.70
CA ASP A 113 4.81 -12.36 -9.59
C ASP A 113 4.01 -11.14 -10.09
N GLY A 114 3.75 -10.18 -9.19
CA GLY A 114 3.13 -8.91 -9.54
C GLY A 114 3.93 -8.09 -10.56
N LEU A 115 5.26 -8.02 -10.41
CA LEU A 115 6.14 -7.34 -11.37
C LEU A 115 6.15 -8.05 -12.73
N LYS A 116 6.10 -9.39 -12.76
CA LYS A 116 5.97 -10.15 -14.01
C LYS A 116 4.66 -9.83 -14.72
N LEU A 117 3.55 -9.77 -13.97
CA LEU A 117 2.24 -9.38 -14.50
C LEU A 117 2.26 -7.92 -15.01
N ALA A 118 2.84 -6.98 -14.28
CA ALA A 118 2.96 -5.59 -14.72
C ALA A 118 3.80 -5.45 -16.00
N ALA A 119 4.85 -6.26 -16.16
CA ALA A 119 5.64 -6.32 -17.38
C ALA A 119 4.82 -6.84 -18.57
N LEU A 120 4.02 -7.89 -18.37
CA LEU A 120 3.07 -8.38 -19.38
C LEU A 120 2.04 -7.30 -19.76
N ASP A 121 1.40 -6.67 -18.77
CA ASP A 121 0.41 -5.63 -18.98
C ASP A 121 0.99 -4.43 -19.75
N THR A 122 2.26 -4.09 -19.50
CA THR A 122 2.96 -3.04 -20.27
C THR A 122 3.10 -3.40 -21.74
N LYS A 123 3.41 -4.66 -22.05
CA LYS A 123 3.49 -5.14 -23.45
C LYS A 123 2.12 -5.15 -24.11
N ILE A 124 1.09 -5.58 -23.40
CA ILE A 124 -0.30 -5.54 -23.87
C ILE A 124 -0.71 -4.09 -24.18
N ARG A 125 -0.39 -3.14 -23.29
CA ARG A 125 -0.70 -1.73 -23.49
C ARG A 125 -0.10 -1.18 -24.78
N VAL A 126 1.16 -1.55 -25.08
CA VAL A 126 1.83 -1.16 -26.33
C VAL A 126 1.13 -1.77 -27.56
N LEU A 127 0.69 -3.02 -27.49
CA LEU A 127 -0.04 -3.67 -28.59
C LEU A 127 -1.41 -3.02 -28.81
N LYS A 128 -2.18 -2.83 -27.73
CA LYS A 128 -3.50 -2.19 -27.75
C LYS A 128 -3.43 -0.78 -28.34
N ALA A 129 -2.50 0.05 -27.87
CA ALA A 129 -2.30 1.40 -28.40
C ALA A 129 -1.96 1.42 -29.90
N ARG A 130 -1.13 0.47 -30.38
CA ARG A 130 -0.80 0.36 -31.81
C ARG A 130 -1.99 -0.05 -32.68
N GLU A 131 -2.89 -0.87 -32.16
CA GLU A 131 -4.10 -1.27 -32.89
C GLU A 131 -5.13 -0.14 -32.95
N GLU A 132 -5.28 0.63 -31.88
CA GLU A 132 -6.17 1.78 -31.83
C GLU A 132 -5.69 2.90 -32.77
N GLN A 133 -4.39 3.16 -32.83
CA GLN A 133 -3.80 4.12 -33.79
C GLN A 133 -4.07 3.73 -35.25
N LYS A 134 -4.09 2.43 -35.58
CA LYS A 134 -4.41 1.95 -36.94
C LYS A 134 -5.90 2.11 -37.28
N LYS A 135 -6.76 2.29 -36.28
CA LYS A 135 -8.22 2.45 -36.45
C LYS A 135 -8.65 3.92 -36.53
N ASP A 136 -7.70 4.87 -36.55
CA ASP A 136 -7.94 6.33 -36.64
C ASP A 136 -8.85 6.86 -35.50
N ILE A 137 -8.73 6.28 -34.31
CA ILE A 137 -9.50 6.66 -33.11
C ILE A 137 -8.77 7.83 -32.42
N SER A 138 -9.51 8.88 -32.03
CA SER A 138 -8.94 10.13 -31.48
C SER A 138 -8.19 9.94 -30.15
N ALA A 139 -7.25 10.85 -29.87
CA ALA A 139 -6.39 10.83 -28.68
C ALA A 139 -7.15 10.93 -27.34
N GLU A 140 -8.37 11.49 -27.33
CA GLU A 140 -9.20 11.59 -26.11
C GLU A 140 -9.84 10.23 -25.71
N GLN A 141 -9.94 9.26 -26.63
CA GLN A 141 -10.37 7.90 -26.30
C GLN A 141 -9.22 7.01 -25.78
N THR A 142 -7.99 7.54 -25.74
CA THR A 142 -6.77 6.80 -25.38
C THR A 142 -6.54 6.72 -23.85
N GLU A 143 -7.20 7.55 -23.03
CA GLU A 143 -7.04 7.47 -21.57
C GLU A 143 -7.55 6.12 -20.99
N GLY A 144 -8.67 5.60 -21.51
CA GLY A 144 -9.18 4.26 -21.19
C GLY A 144 -8.32 3.11 -21.76
N ALA A 145 -7.46 3.39 -22.74
CA ALA A 145 -6.59 2.41 -23.37
C ALA A 145 -5.39 2.02 -22.48
N LEU A 146 -5.06 2.82 -21.48
CA LEU A 146 -3.96 2.55 -20.56
C LEU A 146 -4.31 1.48 -19.51
N VAL A 147 -5.60 1.29 -19.23
CA VAL A 147 -6.09 0.28 -18.30
C VAL A 147 -6.17 -1.07 -19.02
N ILE A 148 -5.52 -2.07 -18.44
CA ILE A 148 -5.53 -3.44 -18.94
C ILE A 148 -6.61 -4.23 -18.20
N THR A 149 -7.64 -4.65 -18.92
CA THR A 149 -8.72 -5.48 -18.40
C THR A 149 -8.37 -6.97 -18.50
N PRO A 150 -9.09 -7.86 -17.79
CA PRO A 150 -8.96 -9.31 -18.00
C PRO A 150 -9.24 -9.74 -19.45
N ALA A 151 -10.16 -9.04 -20.14
CA ALA A 151 -10.45 -9.28 -21.55
C ALA A 151 -9.26 -8.87 -22.44
N ASP A 152 -8.60 -7.74 -22.15
CA ASP A 152 -7.38 -7.34 -22.86
C ASP A 152 -6.28 -8.40 -22.69
N ARG A 153 -6.08 -8.91 -21.46
CA ARG A 153 -5.13 -10.01 -21.24
C ARG A 153 -5.48 -11.23 -22.08
N LYS A 154 -6.75 -11.59 -22.15
CA LYS A 154 -7.20 -12.70 -23.01
C LYS A 154 -6.89 -12.47 -24.49
N ASN A 155 -7.16 -11.27 -24.98
CA ASN A 155 -7.03 -10.97 -26.41
C ASN A 155 -5.56 -10.78 -26.85
N TYR A 156 -4.71 -10.23 -25.99
CA TYR A 156 -3.36 -9.83 -26.36
C TYR A 156 -2.25 -10.79 -25.91
N THR A 157 -2.51 -11.72 -24.98
CA THR A 157 -1.47 -12.64 -24.46
C THR A 157 -0.83 -13.47 -25.57
N GLU A 158 -1.60 -13.97 -26.53
CA GLU A 158 -1.07 -14.78 -27.64
C GLU A 158 -0.14 -13.94 -28.54
N ALA A 159 -0.49 -12.68 -28.81
CA ALA A 159 0.33 -11.77 -29.57
C ALA A 159 1.63 -11.44 -28.84
N VAL A 160 1.58 -11.20 -27.53
CA VAL A 160 2.79 -11.04 -26.70
C VAL A 160 3.64 -12.31 -26.77
N TYR A 161 3.07 -13.49 -26.48
CA TYR A 161 3.75 -14.77 -26.54
C TYR A 161 4.46 -14.99 -27.88
N ARG A 162 3.82 -14.69 -29.01
CA ARG A 162 4.43 -14.80 -30.34
C ARG A 162 5.57 -13.80 -30.56
N ALA A 163 5.45 -12.58 -30.05
CA ALA A 163 6.48 -11.54 -30.20
C ALA A 163 7.73 -11.77 -29.32
N GLU A 164 7.59 -12.47 -28.19
CA GLU A 164 8.68 -12.67 -27.24
C GLU A 164 9.85 -13.50 -27.80
N LYS A 165 11.06 -13.23 -27.31
CA LYS A 165 12.29 -13.90 -27.74
C LYS A 165 12.79 -14.87 -26.66
N PHE A 166 12.08 -15.97 -26.47
CA PHE A 166 12.50 -17.10 -25.64
C PHE A 166 12.29 -18.43 -26.36
N SER A 167 12.79 -19.53 -25.80
CA SER A 167 12.63 -20.88 -26.37
C SER A 167 11.17 -21.34 -26.29
N LYS A 168 10.50 -21.43 -27.45
CA LYS A 168 9.09 -21.81 -27.55
C LYS A 168 8.95 -23.27 -28.00
N PRO A 169 7.97 -24.02 -27.47
CA PRO A 169 7.59 -25.31 -28.02
C PRO A 169 7.32 -25.19 -29.51
N ARG A 170 7.83 -26.13 -30.31
CA ARG A 170 7.65 -26.15 -31.77
C ARG A 170 6.70 -27.25 -32.20
N ASN A 171 5.97 -27.03 -33.28
CA ASN A 171 5.13 -28.03 -33.93
C ASN A 171 5.97 -28.93 -34.88
N MET A 172 5.32 -29.91 -35.50
CA MET A 172 5.95 -30.91 -36.39
C MET A 172 6.68 -30.30 -37.60
N ILE A 173 6.36 -29.06 -37.98
CA ILE A 173 6.97 -28.32 -39.09
C ILE A 173 7.96 -27.25 -38.62
N GLY A 174 8.32 -27.24 -37.33
CA GLY A 174 9.36 -26.37 -36.77
C GLY A 174 8.92 -24.94 -36.43
N MET A 175 7.63 -24.60 -36.55
CA MET A 175 7.08 -23.30 -36.15
C MET A 175 6.73 -23.29 -34.65
N ALA A 176 6.74 -22.10 -34.04
CA ALA A 176 6.28 -21.94 -32.65
C ALA A 176 4.82 -22.41 -32.52
N LYS A 177 4.55 -23.28 -31.55
CA LYS A 177 3.24 -23.84 -31.28
C LYS A 177 2.32 -22.75 -30.72
N THR A 178 1.10 -22.67 -31.23
CA THR A 178 -0.01 -21.93 -30.60
C THR A 178 -0.45 -22.70 -29.35
N LEU A 179 -0.53 -22.01 -28.21
CA LEU A 179 -0.85 -22.63 -26.92
C LEU A 179 -2.19 -22.10 -26.40
N PRO A 180 -2.88 -22.85 -25.52
CA PRO A 180 -3.96 -22.31 -24.70
C PRO A 180 -3.51 -21.05 -23.96
N GLN A 181 -4.45 -20.14 -23.71
CA GLN A 181 -4.18 -18.83 -23.13
C GLN A 181 -3.37 -18.91 -21.83
N GLU A 182 -3.77 -19.80 -20.92
CA GLU A 182 -3.12 -19.96 -19.61
C GLU A 182 -1.67 -20.45 -19.75
N GLU A 183 -1.42 -21.41 -20.64
CA GLU A 183 -0.07 -21.91 -20.92
C GLU A 183 0.82 -20.83 -21.57
N ALA A 184 0.28 -20.08 -22.54
CA ALA A 184 0.99 -18.98 -23.17
C ALA A 184 1.36 -17.90 -22.15
N MET A 185 0.40 -17.53 -21.27
CA MET A 185 0.62 -16.58 -20.18
C MET A 185 1.70 -17.07 -19.22
N ALA A 186 1.60 -18.32 -18.76
CA ALA A 186 2.58 -18.93 -17.87
C ALA A 186 4.00 -18.92 -18.47
N LEU A 187 4.14 -19.28 -19.75
CA LEU A 187 5.44 -19.24 -20.44
C LEU A 187 5.99 -17.82 -20.54
N VAL A 188 5.16 -16.83 -20.85
CA VAL A 188 5.60 -15.42 -20.89
C VAL A 188 6.07 -14.99 -19.51
N LEU A 189 5.27 -15.21 -18.46
CA LEU A 189 5.60 -14.79 -17.09
C LEU A 189 6.86 -15.50 -16.55
N ASN A 190 7.04 -16.78 -16.86
CA ASN A 190 8.22 -17.54 -16.43
C ASN A 190 9.52 -17.05 -17.08
N ASN A 191 9.45 -16.41 -18.25
CA ASN A 191 10.60 -15.83 -18.93
C ASN A 191 10.80 -14.34 -18.62
N VAL A 192 9.93 -13.70 -17.83
CA VAL A 192 10.17 -12.35 -17.33
C VAL A 192 11.17 -12.41 -16.18
N GLN A 193 12.30 -11.73 -16.37
CA GLN A 193 13.32 -11.58 -15.34
C GLN A 193 12.98 -10.41 -14.42
N VAL A 194 12.96 -10.67 -13.12
CA VAL A 194 12.80 -9.65 -12.07
C VAL A 194 14.08 -9.62 -11.27
N SER A 195 14.79 -8.49 -11.28
CA SER A 195 16.02 -8.34 -10.51
C SER A 195 15.74 -7.87 -9.07
N PRO A 196 16.66 -8.12 -8.12
CA PRO A 196 16.57 -7.54 -6.77
C PRO A 196 16.44 -6.01 -6.76
N GLU A 197 17.06 -5.32 -7.71
CA GLU A 197 16.97 -3.86 -7.87
C GLU A 197 15.56 -3.42 -8.25
N MET A 198 14.84 -4.21 -9.06
CA MET A 198 13.43 -3.92 -9.38
C MET A 198 12.55 -4.01 -8.14
N LEU A 199 12.75 -5.03 -7.30
CA LEU A 199 12.02 -5.18 -6.04
C LEU A 199 12.35 -4.05 -5.06
N ARG A 200 13.64 -3.67 -4.94
CA ARG A 200 14.05 -2.51 -4.15
C ARG A 200 13.43 -1.21 -4.66
N SER A 201 13.40 -1.01 -5.98
CA SER A 201 12.76 0.15 -6.61
C SER A 201 11.26 0.17 -6.36
N LEU A 202 10.58 -0.98 -6.40
CA LEU A 202 9.17 -1.08 -6.06
C LEU A 202 8.90 -0.65 -4.61
N ALA A 203 9.68 -1.16 -3.67
CA ALA A 203 9.57 -0.77 -2.26
C ALA A 203 9.80 0.74 -2.07
N GLN A 204 10.83 1.31 -2.70
CA GLN A 204 11.11 2.75 -2.65
C GLN A 204 9.95 3.56 -3.22
N LYS A 205 9.43 3.19 -4.41
CA LYS A 205 8.29 3.87 -5.04
C LYS A 205 7.06 3.89 -4.15
N ARG A 206 6.78 2.81 -3.41
CA ARG A 206 5.66 2.78 -2.46
C ARG A 206 5.86 3.81 -1.34
N ALA A 207 7.07 3.88 -0.78
CA ALA A 207 7.39 4.85 0.26
C ALA A 207 7.30 6.29 -0.26
N ASP A 208 7.82 6.54 -1.46
CA ASP A 208 7.77 7.85 -2.13
C ASP A 208 6.31 8.29 -2.36
N VAL A 209 5.46 7.40 -2.89
CA VAL A 209 4.03 7.72 -3.12
C VAL A 209 3.30 8.03 -1.81
N VAL A 210 3.61 7.34 -0.71
CA VAL A 210 3.05 7.67 0.62
C VAL A 210 3.58 9.00 1.13
N PHE A 211 4.88 9.24 1.01
CA PHE A 211 5.52 10.50 1.39
C PHE A 211 4.89 11.68 0.64
N ASP A 212 4.82 11.60 -0.69
CA ASP A 212 4.25 12.62 -1.56
C ASP A 212 2.78 12.89 -1.22
N TYR A 213 2.01 11.85 -0.91
CA TYR A 213 0.63 12.01 -0.47
C TYR A 213 0.54 12.81 0.83
N LEU A 214 1.34 12.46 1.84
CA LEU A 214 1.32 13.12 3.14
C LEU A 214 1.80 14.57 3.06
N GLU A 215 2.84 14.84 2.28
CA GLU A 215 3.39 16.18 2.08
C GLU A 215 2.47 17.04 1.20
N GLN A 216 2.23 16.62 -0.04
CA GLN A 216 1.63 17.48 -1.06
C GLN A 216 0.12 17.59 -0.92
N LYS A 217 -0.56 16.46 -0.65
CA LYS A 217 -2.02 16.45 -0.47
C LYS A 217 -2.41 16.66 0.99
N GLY A 218 -1.63 16.11 1.92
CA GLY A 218 -1.90 16.18 3.35
C GLY A 218 -1.42 17.46 4.03
N GLY A 219 -0.49 18.21 3.42
CA GLY A 219 0.09 19.40 4.01
C GLY A 219 0.95 19.14 5.26
N VAL A 220 1.38 17.88 5.46
CA VAL A 220 2.28 17.54 6.57
C VAL A 220 3.67 18.08 6.26
N ALA A 221 4.25 18.85 7.18
CA ALA A 221 5.55 19.46 6.96
C ALA A 221 6.66 18.43 6.68
N LYS A 222 7.47 18.70 5.65
CA LYS A 222 8.50 17.79 5.14
C LYS A 222 9.51 17.35 6.19
N ASP A 223 9.89 18.25 7.10
CA ASP A 223 10.83 18.00 8.19
C ASP A 223 10.32 17.02 9.26
N ARG A 224 9.05 16.61 9.14
CA ARG A 224 8.42 15.59 9.99
C ARG A 224 8.34 14.22 9.32
N LEU A 225 8.62 14.12 8.02
CA LEU A 225 8.51 12.89 7.24
C LEU A 225 9.91 12.35 6.90
N PHE A 226 10.17 11.09 7.22
CA PHE A 226 11.49 10.47 7.06
C PHE A 226 11.38 9.18 6.26
N LEU A 227 11.96 9.18 5.06
CA LEU A 227 12.11 7.96 4.27
C LEU A 227 13.21 7.08 4.87
N ILE A 228 12.88 5.81 5.13
CA ILE A 228 13.80 4.81 5.69
C ILE A 228 14.12 3.76 4.63
N ALA A 229 15.32 3.17 4.73
CA ALA A 229 15.79 2.14 3.82
C ALA A 229 14.75 1.02 3.64
N PRO A 230 14.42 0.63 2.39
CA PRO A 230 13.39 -0.37 2.13
C PRO A 230 13.69 -1.74 2.73
N ARG A 231 12.63 -2.45 3.13
CA ARG A 231 12.70 -3.85 3.59
C ARG A 231 12.35 -4.80 2.46
N LEU A 232 13.27 -5.72 2.15
CA LEU A 232 13.13 -6.66 1.04
C LEU A 232 12.69 -8.06 1.48
N ASN A 233 11.92 -8.14 2.55
CA ASN A 233 11.41 -9.38 3.12
C ASN A 233 10.03 -9.17 3.76
N SER A 234 9.31 -10.27 3.96
CA SER A 234 8.01 -10.33 4.64
C SER A 234 8.13 -10.68 6.15
N GLU A 235 9.34 -10.60 6.72
CA GLU A 235 9.59 -10.99 8.11
C GLU A 235 9.10 -9.92 9.11
N ASN A 236 8.82 -10.39 10.33
CA ASN A 236 8.43 -9.58 11.49
C ASN A 236 7.10 -8.82 11.28
N ILE A 237 6.18 -9.40 10.52
CA ILE A 237 4.79 -8.96 10.41
C ILE A 237 3.94 -9.83 11.32
N THR A 238 3.37 -9.24 12.36
CA THR A 238 2.54 -9.93 13.36
C THR A 238 1.05 -9.62 13.23
N ASP A 239 0.71 -8.69 12.34
CA ASP A 239 -0.66 -8.33 11.99
C ASP A 239 -1.20 -9.21 10.84
N LYS A 240 -2.47 -9.01 10.46
CA LYS A 240 -3.13 -9.78 9.39
C LYS A 240 -3.00 -9.13 7.99
N ALA A 241 -2.24 -8.06 7.86
CA ALA A 241 -2.13 -7.31 6.62
C ALA A 241 -1.14 -7.95 5.65
N THR A 242 -1.26 -7.58 4.38
CA THR A 242 -0.36 -8.10 3.35
C THR A 242 1.06 -7.51 3.49
N PRO A 243 2.14 -8.28 3.24
CA PRO A 243 3.51 -7.76 3.40
C PRO A 243 3.93 -6.72 2.33
N SER A 244 3.24 -6.69 1.19
CA SER A 244 3.41 -5.68 0.14
C SER A 244 2.85 -4.33 0.61
N ARG A 245 3.63 -3.62 1.43
CA ARG A 245 3.14 -2.43 2.16
C ARG A 245 4.20 -1.38 2.39
N VAL A 246 3.78 -0.26 2.93
CA VAL A 246 4.65 0.71 3.61
C VAL A 246 4.40 0.58 5.11
N ASP A 247 5.45 0.30 5.88
CA ASP A 247 5.43 0.35 7.34
C ASP A 247 5.63 1.80 7.80
N LEU A 248 4.82 2.24 8.76
CA LEU A 248 4.84 3.58 9.34
C LEU A 248 5.22 3.51 10.81
N SER A 249 6.04 4.45 11.29
CA SER A 249 6.45 4.49 12.69
C SER A 249 6.51 5.92 13.22
N LEU A 250 5.90 6.15 14.39
CA LEU A 250 5.85 7.46 15.02
C LEU A 250 7.07 7.69 15.91
N LYS A 251 7.59 8.91 15.91
CA LYS A 251 8.71 9.38 16.73
C LYS A 251 8.39 10.69 17.44
#